data_AF-A0A961G2U2-F1
#
_entry.id   AF-A0A961G2U2-F1
#
_cell.length_a   1.000
_cell.length_b   1.000
_cell.length_c   1.000
_cell.angle_alpha   90.00
_cell.angle_beta   90.00
_cell.angle_gamma   90.00
#
_symmetry.space_group_name_H-M   'P 1'
#
loop_
_entity.id
_entity.type
_entity.pdbx_description
1 polymer ?
#
loop_
_entity_poly.entity_id
_entity_poly.type
_entity_poly.pdbx_seq_one_letter_code
_entity_poly.pdbx_strand_id
1 'polypeptide(L)'
;MHIATKRHLSRRAFLRGTGTLLSLPFLEAMTPAFSRPGGTSGPPKRFVAVCATLGFHTPYLFPRETGAGYALTPYLEPLEALRDDFSVISGLSHTEQNGANGHTSELTWLTSAKHPGLAGFKNSISIDQLIAEKIGNETRFPSLILSSGSESLSWSASGVPLPAEFSPSKAFQQLFVEGTPAEVQAQVRRLKRGRSILDTVQGQAKKLQGELGKRDQEKLDEYFSAVRDLEGRLVQNEEWVLKPKPKVEATPPTDIQSRTDAIGKMKLMQDLIVLALQTDSTRTVTLRLAGLNAVPEIEGVSRDWHNLSHHGQDPAKIEELKIIETAEFRAFSEFLAKLKGVQEQGLPLLDNTAVLFGSNLGNASAHDTKNLPLLLAGGGYRHGRHLAVDPQKEVFSNLFVTMAQRMGVETEHFGFSTGVLDLNHV
;
A
#
# COMPACT_ATOMS: atom_id res chain seq x y z
N MET A 1 42.13 0.74 -7.04
CA MET A 1 41.82 2.17 -7.30
C MET A 1 41.17 2.23 -8.68
N HIS A 2 39.84 2.20 -8.76
CA HIS A 2 39.12 2.30 -10.03
C HIS A 2 38.45 3.67 -10.11
N ILE A 3 38.98 4.54 -10.97
CA ILE A 3 38.43 5.85 -11.25
C ILE A 3 37.29 5.65 -12.27
N ALA A 4 36.04 5.72 -11.80
CA ALA A 4 34.90 5.78 -12.70
C ALA A 4 34.84 7.19 -13.31
N THR A 5 35.24 7.33 -14.57
CA THR A 5 35.13 8.59 -15.31
C THR A 5 33.66 8.81 -15.70
N LYS A 6 32.97 9.67 -14.94
CA LYS A 6 31.61 10.14 -15.25
C LYS A 6 31.61 10.96 -16.54
N ARG A 7 31.43 10.34 -17.70
CA ARG A 7 31.04 11.05 -18.93
C ARG A 7 29.67 10.58 -19.41
N HIS A 8 28.68 11.43 -19.20
CA HIS A 8 27.33 11.29 -19.74
C HIS A 8 27.29 11.87 -21.16
N LEU A 9 27.02 11.04 -22.16
CA LEU A 9 26.78 11.48 -23.53
C LEU A 9 25.33 11.92 -23.66
N SER A 10 25.10 13.23 -23.87
CA SER A 10 23.75 13.71 -24.15
C SER A 10 23.29 13.25 -25.54
N ARG A 11 22.06 12.73 -25.66
CA ARG A 11 21.41 12.39 -26.94
C ARG A 11 21.50 13.53 -27.97
N ARG A 12 21.47 14.78 -27.49
CA ARG A 12 21.48 15.99 -28.33
C ARG A 12 22.88 16.36 -28.86
N ALA A 13 23.96 15.94 -28.20
CA ALA A 13 25.33 16.19 -28.68
C ALA A 13 25.71 15.28 -29.85
N PHE A 14 25.17 14.06 -29.92
CA PHE A 14 25.48 13.10 -30.98
C PHE A 14 24.64 13.33 -32.25
N LEU A 15 23.39 13.79 -32.12
CA LEU A 15 22.49 14.07 -33.25
C LEU A 15 22.85 15.31 -34.09
N ARG A 16 23.94 16.03 -33.76
CA ARG A 16 24.46 17.14 -34.57
C ARG A 16 25.41 16.71 -35.70
N GLY A 17 25.77 15.42 -35.78
CA GLY A 17 26.61 14.86 -36.84
C GLY A 17 25.80 14.02 -37.83
N THR A 18 25.53 14.59 -39.01
CA THR A 18 25.20 13.94 -40.30
C THR A 18 23.98 13.01 -40.39
N GLY A 19 23.00 13.46 -41.18
CA GLY A 19 21.75 12.75 -41.48
C GLY A 19 21.95 11.42 -42.21
N THR A 20 21.37 10.36 -41.66
CA THR A 20 20.68 9.27 -42.37
C THR A 20 19.92 8.46 -41.33
N LEU A 21 18.61 8.29 -41.51
CA LEU A 21 17.72 7.53 -40.63
C LEU A 21 17.99 6.04 -40.79
N LEU A 22 18.93 5.51 -39.99
CA LEU A 22 19.00 4.09 -39.65
C LEU A 22 18.75 3.99 -38.15
N SER A 23 17.62 3.41 -37.76
CA SER A 23 17.28 3.14 -36.36
C SER A 23 18.28 2.15 -35.78
N LEU A 24 19.30 2.67 -35.09
CA LEU A 24 20.27 1.86 -34.37
C LEU A 24 19.64 1.25 -33.11
N PRO A 25 19.98 0.00 -32.77
CA PRO A 25 19.49 -0.66 -31.56
C PRO A 25 19.98 0.07 -30.31
N PHE A 26 19.11 0.08 -29.29
CA PHE A 26 19.38 0.69 -27.98
C PHE A 26 20.62 0.06 -27.35
N LEU A 27 21.67 0.86 -27.09
CA LEU A 27 22.88 0.39 -26.42
C LEU A 27 22.67 0.41 -24.89
N GLU A 28 23.07 -0.66 -24.19
CA GLU A 28 22.92 -0.83 -22.73
C GLU A 28 23.52 0.31 -21.89
N ALA A 29 24.47 1.07 -22.45
CA ALA A 29 25.05 2.25 -21.82
C ALA A 29 24.05 3.42 -21.62
N MET A 30 22.84 3.32 -22.17
CA MET A 30 21.78 4.34 -22.09
C MET A 30 20.65 3.98 -21.12
N THR A 31 20.73 2.84 -20.45
CA THR A 31 19.79 2.39 -19.42
C THR A 31 20.30 2.80 -18.03
N PRO A 32 19.48 3.41 -17.16
CA PRO A 32 19.82 3.54 -15.74
C PRO A 32 20.17 2.17 -15.18
N ALA A 33 21.23 2.08 -14.37
CA ALA A 33 21.83 0.81 -13.90
C ALA A 33 20.87 -0.13 -13.11
N PHE A 34 19.62 0.29 -12.87
CA PHE A 34 18.63 -0.42 -12.06
C PHE A 34 17.30 -0.72 -12.77
N SER A 35 17.11 -0.35 -14.03
CA SER A 35 15.89 -0.71 -14.79
C SER A 35 16.18 -1.86 -15.76
N ARG A 36 15.35 -2.91 -15.73
CA ARG A 36 15.36 -3.97 -16.76
C ARG A 36 15.04 -3.35 -18.14
N PRO A 37 15.77 -3.69 -19.22
CA PRO A 37 15.44 -3.22 -20.55
C PRO A 37 14.16 -3.94 -21.01
N GLY A 38 13.07 -3.18 -21.18
CA GLY A 38 11.79 -3.71 -21.68
C GLY A 38 10.51 -3.08 -21.11
N GLY A 39 10.60 -2.16 -20.15
CA GLY A 39 9.41 -1.50 -19.55
C GLY A 39 8.78 -0.43 -20.46
N THR A 40 7.46 -0.34 -20.42
CA THR A 40 6.61 0.66 -21.09
C THR A 40 7.16 2.08 -20.97
N SER A 41 7.03 2.90 -22.02
CA SER A 41 7.47 4.31 -22.01
C SER A 41 6.74 5.13 -20.95
N GLY A 42 7.39 5.40 -19.81
CA GLY A 42 6.88 6.30 -18.78
C GLY A 42 7.44 6.00 -17.37
N PRO A 43 7.12 6.85 -16.37
CA PRO A 43 7.49 6.59 -14.98
C PRO A 43 6.75 5.34 -14.44
N PRO A 44 7.37 4.58 -13.52
CA PRO A 44 6.73 3.43 -12.91
C PRO A 44 5.42 3.76 -12.20
N LYS A 45 4.41 2.90 -12.35
CA LYS A 45 3.17 2.99 -11.59
C LYS A 45 3.35 2.39 -10.20
N ARG A 46 2.79 3.05 -9.19
CA ARG A 46 2.90 2.68 -7.77
C ARG A 46 1.52 2.66 -7.10
N PHE A 47 1.36 1.76 -6.15
CA PHE A 47 0.16 1.60 -5.34
C PHE A 47 0.52 1.77 -3.86
N VAL A 48 -0.26 2.58 -3.16
CA VAL A 48 -0.18 2.75 -1.71
C VAL A 48 -1.58 2.62 -1.13
N ALA A 49 -1.75 1.77 -0.13
CA ALA A 49 -2.97 1.70 0.66
C ALA A 49 -2.71 2.04 2.12
N VAL A 50 -3.49 2.94 2.69
CA VAL A 50 -3.37 3.41 4.08
C VAL A 50 -4.73 3.31 4.76
N CYS A 51 -4.84 2.50 5.82
CA CYS A 51 -6.09 2.33 6.58
C CYS A 51 -5.92 2.81 8.01
N ALA A 52 -6.74 3.77 8.44
CA ALA A 52 -6.93 4.15 9.84
C ALA A 52 -8.03 3.29 10.47
N THR A 53 -7.70 2.47 11.47
CA THR A 53 -8.55 1.33 11.84
C THR A 53 -9.67 1.63 12.85
N LEU A 54 -9.76 2.87 13.35
CA LEU A 54 -10.82 3.31 14.28
C LEU A 54 -12.04 3.97 13.61
N GLY A 55 -12.03 4.12 12.29
CA GLY A 55 -13.06 4.91 11.61
C GLY A 55 -12.78 6.41 11.68
N PHE A 56 -13.65 7.16 11.00
CA PHE A 56 -13.69 8.61 11.09
C PHE A 56 -15.11 9.08 11.40
N HIS A 57 -15.25 10.25 12.01
CA HIS A 57 -16.51 10.96 12.07
C HIS A 57 -16.87 11.55 10.70
N THR A 58 -17.54 10.73 9.87
CA THR A 58 -17.85 11.03 8.47
C THR A 58 -18.59 12.35 8.19
N PRO A 59 -19.42 12.91 9.09
CA PRO A 59 -19.97 14.26 8.90
C PRO A 59 -18.92 15.38 8.76
N TYR A 60 -17.69 15.18 9.25
CA TYR A 60 -16.56 16.11 9.05
C TYR A 60 -15.69 15.75 7.84
N LEU A 61 -15.99 14.65 7.15
CA LEU A 61 -15.27 14.18 5.97
C LEU A 61 -16.02 14.37 4.66
N PHE A 62 -17.27 13.92 4.59
CA PHE A 62 -17.99 13.87 3.31
C PHE A 62 -18.58 15.23 2.95
N PRO A 63 -18.22 15.80 1.79
CA PRO A 63 -18.89 16.98 1.28
C PRO A 63 -20.38 16.71 1.03
N ARG A 64 -21.22 17.74 1.14
CA ARG A 64 -22.65 17.62 0.85
C ARG A 64 -22.92 17.51 -0.64
N GLU A 65 -22.20 18.28 -1.45
CA GLU A 65 -22.32 18.28 -2.90
C GLU A 65 -21.46 17.18 -3.53
N THR A 66 -21.97 16.57 -4.59
CA THR A 66 -21.24 15.64 -5.46
C THR A 66 -20.60 16.40 -6.62
N GLY A 67 -19.52 15.86 -7.19
CA GLY A 67 -18.81 16.44 -8.31
C GLY A 67 -17.70 17.39 -7.88
N ALA A 68 -17.28 18.28 -8.78
CA ALA A 68 -16.21 19.25 -8.51
C ALA A 68 -16.73 20.49 -7.76
N GLY A 69 -15.82 21.24 -7.13
CA GLY A 69 -16.16 22.53 -6.50
C GLY A 69 -16.94 22.43 -5.19
N TYR A 70 -17.04 21.24 -4.59
CA TYR A 70 -17.65 21.05 -3.28
C TYR A 70 -16.93 21.88 -2.19
N ALA A 71 -17.67 22.33 -1.19
CA ALA A 71 -17.10 23.03 -0.03
C ALA A 71 -16.24 22.06 0.80
N LEU A 72 -15.04 22.49 1.22
CA LEU A 72 -14.20 21.67 2.09
C LEU A 72 -14.91 21.43 3.41
N THR A 73 -14.89 20.18 3.86
CA THR A 73 -15.27 19.80 5.22
C THR A 73 -14.04 19.91 6.15
N PRO A 74 -14.22 19.91 7.48
CA PRO A 74 -13.10 20.10 8.42
C PRO A 74 -11.90 19.19 8.17
N TYR A 75 -12.10 17.92 7.83
CA TYR A 75 -10.98 17.00 7.57
C TYR A 75 -10.31 17.21 6.22
N LEU A 76 -10.96 17.92 5.29
CA LEU A 76 -10.41 18.24 3.98
C LEU A 76 -9.73 19.61 3.94
N GLU A 77 -9.95 20.47 4.94
CA GLU A 77 -9.26 21.77 5.05
C GLU A 77 -7.73 21.64 4.97
N PRO A 78 -7.06 20.68 5.65
CA PRO A 78 -5.61 20.53 5.53
C PRO A 78 -5.13 20.13 4.13
N LEU A 79 -6.02 19.64 3.26
CA LEU A 79 -5.72 19.18 1.91
C LEU A 79 -6.07 20.22 0.83
N GLU A 80 -6.45 21.45 1.20
CA GLU A 80 -6.89 22.47 0.24
C GLU A 80 -5.91 22.69 -0.93
N ALA A 81 -4.60 22.79 -0.63
CA ALA A 81 -3.55 22.99 -1.63
C ALA A 81 -3.35 21.78 -2.58
N LEU A 82 -3.96 20.64 -2.26
CA LEU A 82 -3.92 19.39 -3.02
C LEU A 82 -5.29 19.03 -3.60
N ARG A 83 -6.26 19.94 -3.60
CA ARG A 83 -7.65 19.69 -4.03
C ARG A 83 -7.75 18.95 -5.37
N ASP A 84 -6.92 19.32 -6.33
CA ASP A 84 -6.92 18.74 -7.67
C ASP A 84 -6.11 17.43 -7.78
N ASP A 85 -5.54 16.94 -6.69
CA ASP A 85 -4.73 15.72 -6.62
C ASP A 85 -5.44 14.55 -5.91
N PHE A 86 -6.65 14.75 -5.37
CA PHE A 86 -7.44 13.68 -4.74
C PHE A 86 -8.93 13.73 -5.06
N SER A 87 -9.63 12.66 -4.71
CA SER A 87 -11.09 12.56 -4.76
C SER A 87 -11.61 11.90 -3.49
N VAL A 88 -12.73 12.43 -3.00
CA VAL A 88 -13.47 11.83 -1.89
C VAL A 88 -14.48 10.86 -2.48
N ILE A 89 -14.60 9.66 -1.93
CA ILE A 89 -15.52 8.64 -2.42
C ILE A 89 -16.44 8.24 -1.27
N SER A 90 -17.76 8.35 -1.50
CA SER A 90 -18.80 7.90 -0.58
C SER A 90 -19.70 6.86 -1.26
N GLY A 91 -20.44 6.11 -0.45
CA GLY A 91 -21.37 5.06 -0.86
C GLY A 91 -20.75 3.67 -0.91
N LEU A 92 -19.43 3.54 -1.05
CA LEU A 92 -18.79 2.24 -1.19
C LEU A 92 -18.74 1.45 0.12
N SER A 93 -18.89 0.13 0.03
CA SER A 93 -18.80 -0.82 1.16
C SER A 93 -18.39 -2.20 0.64
N HIS A 94 -17.75 -3.02 1.47
CA HIS A 94 -17.65 -4.45 1.17
C HIS A 94 -18.99 -5.13 1.48
N THR A 95 -19.34 -6.16 0.70
CA THR A 95 -20.55 -6.94 0.95
C THR A 95 -20.37 -7.87 2.15
N GLU A 96 -21.44 -8.13 2.89
CA GLU A 96 -21.49 -9.16 3.94
C GLU A 96 -20.39 -9.05 5.01
N GLN A 97 -20.19 -7.82 5.50
CA GLN A 97 -19.25 -7.51 6.59
C GLN A 97 -19.86 -7.67 7.99
N ASN A 98 -20.92 -8.46 8.10
CA ASN A 98 -21.50 -8.94 9.36
C ASN A 98 -20.61 -10.03 9.97
N GLY A 99 -19.41 -9.62 10.39
CA GLY A 99 -18.41 -10.44 11.07
C GLY A 99 -18.68 -10.65 12.56
N ALA A 100 -17.67 -11.10 13.30
CA ALA A 100 -17.78 -11.28 14.75
C ALA A 100 -18.03 -9.97 15.50
N ASN A 101 -17.51 -8.85 14.99
CA ASN A 101 -17.84 -7.48 15.40
C ASN A 101 -17.41 -6.51 14.29
N GLY A 102 -17.71 -5.21 14.41
CA GLY A 102 -17.34 -4.25 13.36
C GLY A 102 -15.83 -4.10 13.14
N HIS A 103 -14.98 -4.25 14.17
CA HIS A 103 -13.52 -4.17 14.00
C HIS A 103 -12.97 -5.31 13.14
N THR A 104 -13.64 -6.46 13.07
CA THR A 104 -13.13 -7.56 12.23
C THR A 104 -13.17 -7.23 10.75
N SER A 105 -13.96 -6.24 10.32
CA SER A 105 -13.90 -5.70 8.94
C SER A 105 -12.52 -5.18 8.52
N GLU A 106 -11.63 -4.91 9.47
CA GLU A 106 -10.24 -4.59 9.18
C GLU A 106 -9.52 -5.73 8.44
N LEU A 107 -9.83 -6.99 8.78
CA LEU A 107 -9.23 -8.18 8.19
C LEU A 107 -9.50 -8.26 6.68
N THR A 108 -10.56 -7.63 6.20
CA THR A 108 -11.09 -7.77 4.84
C THR A 108 -11.00 -6.49 4.04
N TRP A 109 -10.45 -5.41 4.61
CA TRP A 109 -10.40 -4.10 3.96
C TRP A 109 -9.73 -4.17 2.58
N LEU A 110 -8.62 -4.91 2.44
CA LEU A 110 -7.91 -5.11 1.17
C LEU A 110 -8.26 -6.40 0.40
N THR A 111 -9.12 -7.27 0.94
CA THR A 111 -9.43 -8.59 0.33
C THR A 111 -10.86 -8.70 -0.15
N SER A 112 -11.78 -7.90 0.42
CA SER A 112 -13.22 -8.00 0.23
C SER A 112 -13.86 -9.29 0.76
N ALA A 113 -13.11 -10.16 1.47
CA ALA A 113 -13.68 -11.42 1.96
C ALA A 113 -14.87 -11.17 2.91
N LYS A 114 -15.78 -12.15 2.96
CA LYS A 114 -17.06 -12.04 3.66
C LYS A 114 -16.99 -12.61 5.07
N HIS A 115 -17.87 -12.11 5.95
CA HIS A 115 -18.06 -12.60 7.31
C HIS A 115 -16.79 -12.64 8.18
N PRO A 116 -16.02 -11.54 8.26
CA PRO A 116 -14.73 -11.52 8.93
C PRO A 116 -14.79 -11.93 10.41
N GLY A 117 -13.88 -12.81 10.82
CA GLY A 117 -13.72 -13.20 12.22
C GLY A 117 -14.75 -14.19 12.76
N LEU A 118 -15.73 -14.64 11.96
CA LEU A 118 -16.60 -15.76 12.34
C LEU A 118 -15.83 -17.09 12.34
N ALA A 119 -16.37 -18.09 13.05
CA ALA A 119 -15.81 -19.43 13.05
C ALA A 119 -15.74 -20.00 11.61
N GLY A 120 -14.56 -20.47 11.21
CA GLY A 120 -14.33 -20.97 9.85
C GLY A 120 -14.08 -19.89 8.80
N PHE A 121 -13.98 -18.61 9.19
CA PHE A 121 -13.56 -17.53 8.29
C PHE A 121 -12.23 -17.88 7.62
N LYS A 122 -12.21 -17.74 6.30
CA LYS A 122 -11.01 -17.84 5.46
C LYS A 122 -10.86 -16.53 4.72
N ASN A 123 -9.65 -15.99 4.72
CA ASN A 123 -9.33 -14.82 3.92
C ASN A 123 -8.84 -15.24 2.53
N SER A 124 -8.53 -14.26 1.69
CA SER A 124 -7.96 -14.44 0.35
C SER A 124 -6.81 -13.47 0.14
N ILE A 125 -6.21 -13.50 -1.07
CA ILE A 125 -5.21 -12.51 -1.46
C ILE A 125 -5.73 -11.09 -1.25
N SER A 126 -4.87 -10.22 -0.73
CA SER A 126 -5.15 -8.78 -0.66
C SER A 126 -4.69 -8.07 -1.94
N ILE A 127 -5.35 -6.96 -2.28
CA ILE A 127 -5.14 -6.26 -3.55
C ILE A 127 -3.69 -5.80 -3.74
N ASP A 128 -3.02 -5.40 -2.67
CA ASP A 128 -1.61 -5.03 -2.68
C ASP A 128 -0.73 -6.23 -3.08
N GLN A 129 -1.04 -7.43 -2.57
CA GLN A 129 -0.29 -8.64 -2.89
C GLN A 129 -0.57 -9.12 -4.32
N LEU A 130 -1.82 -9.02 -4.79
CA LEU A 130 -2.15 -9.30 -6.20
C LEU A 130 -1.37 -8.37 -7.15
N ILE A 131 -1.28 -7.08 -6.83
CA ILE A 131 -0.47 -6.12 -7.60
C ILE A 131 1.01 -6.50 -7.53
N ALA A 132 1.52 -6.81 -6.33
CA ALA A 132 2.91 -7.19 -6.11
C ALA A 132 3.34 -8.47 -6.86
N GLU A 133 2.44 -9.44 -7.04
CA GLU A 133 2.71 -10.63 -7.87
C GLU A 133 3.04 -10.26 -9.32
N LYS A 134 2.41 -9.20 -9.84
CA LYS A 134 2.57 -8.78 -11.24
C LYS A 134 3.76 -7.86 -11.48
N ILE A 135 3.94 -6.85 -10.63
CA ILE A 135 4.94 -5.78 -10.84
C ILE A 135 6.08 -5.79 -9.82
N GLY A 136 5.96 -6.56 -8.74
CA GLY A 136 6.90 -6.53 -7.62
C GLY A 136 8.28 -7.05 -7.97
N ASN A 137 8.38 -7.93 -8.98
CA ASN A 137 9.66 -8.46 -9.50
C ASN A 137 10.55 -7.39 -10.15
N GLU A 138 10.00 -6.22 -10.49
CA GLU A 138 10.76 -5.10 -11.04
C GLU A 138 11.53 -4.32 -9.97
N THR A 139 11.26 -4.59 -8.69
CA THR A 139 11.89 -3.90 -7.55
C THR A 139 12.47 -4.88 -6.53
N ARG A 140 13.35 -4.39 -5.66
CA ARG A 140 14.00 -5.20 -4.61
C ARG A 140 13.00 -5.81 -3.64
N PHE A 141 11.97 -5.04 -3.28
CA PHE A 141 10.92 -5.47 -2.36
C PHE A 141 9.60 -5.53 -3.12
N PRO A 142 9.04 -6.73 -3.37
CA PRO A 142 7.80 -6.87 -4.13
C PRO A 142 6.64 -6.05 -3.55
N SER A 143 6.58 -5.98 -2.22
CA SER A 143 5.70 -5.08 -1.47
C SER A 143 6.35 -4.68 -0.16
N LEU A 144 6.06 -3.48 0.33
CA LEU A 144 6.39 -3.05 1.69
C LEU A 144 5.12 -3.04 2.54
N ILE A 145 5.10 -3.89 3.59
CA ILE A 145 3.94 -4.04 4.47
C ILE A 145 4.31 -3.39 5.81
N LEU A 146 3.66 -2.27 6.12
CA LEU A 146 3.95 -1.40 7.26
C LEU A 146 2.75 -1.28 8.19
N SER A 147 3.02 -0.96 9.45
CA SER A 147 2.00 -0.72 10.46
C SER A 147 2.49 0.27 11.52
N SER A 148 1.62 1.13 12.06
CA SER A 148 1.92 1.87 13.30
C SER A 148 1.63 1.04 14.57
N GLY A 149 1.11 -0.19 14.40
CA GLY A 149 0.92 -1.22 15.43
C GLY A 149 1.55 -2.56 15.01
N SER A 150 1.11 -3.69 15.57
CA SER A 150 1.71 -5.00 15.26
C SER A 150 1.02 -5.78 14.14
N GLU A 151 -0.22 -5.43 13.79
CA GLU A 151 -1.02 -6.18 12.82
C GLU A 151 -0.88 -5.62 11.40
N SER A 152 -1.27 -6.42 10.42
CA SER A 152 -1.15 -6.15 8.98
C SER A 152 -2.50 -6.21 8.29
N LEU A 153 -2.62 -5.52 7.15
CA LEU A 153 -3.78 -5.58 6.26
C LEU A 153 -3.56 -6.54 5.08
N SER A 154 -2.35 -7.09 4.93
CA SER A 154 -1.93 -7.85 3.76
C SER A 154 -2.05 -9.36 3.99
N TRP A 155 -2.55 -10.06 2.98
CA TRP A 155 -2.85 -11.49 3.01
C TRP A 155 -2.30 -12.18 1.77
N SER A 156 -1.72 -13.36 1.95
CA SER A 156 -1.26 -14.21 0.84
C SER A 156 -2.42 -14.74 0.00
N ALA A 157 -2.12 -15.34 -1.15
CA ALA A 157 -3.11 -16.03 -1.99
C ALA A 157 -3.91 -17.10 -1.23
N SER A 158 -3.26 -17.79 -0.30
CA SER A 158 -3.86 -18.77 0.60
C SER A 158 -4.61 -18.19 1.81
N GLY A 159 -4.75 -16.86 1.91
CA GLY A 159 -5.47 -16.22 3.01
C GLY A 159 -4.72 -16.24 4.35
N VAL A 160 -3.39 -16.31 4.32
CA VAL A 160 -2.52 -16.24 5.51
C VAL A 160 -2.06 -14.79 5.73
N PRO A 161 -2.13 -14.25 6.97
CA PRO A 161 -1.73 -12.88 7.23
C PRO A 161 -0.22 -12.73 7.05
N LEU A 162 0.19 -11.70 6.31
CA LEU A 162 1.60 -11.38 6.10
C LEU A 162 2.07 -10.38 7.16
N PRO A 163 3.23 -10.59 7.81
CA PRO A 163 3.69 -9.72 8.89
C PRO A 163 4.01 -8.32 8.39
N ALA A 164 3.64 -7.31 9.17
CA ALA A 164 4.02 -5.92 8.94
C ALA A 164 5.28 -5.55 9.73
N GLU A 165 6.10 -4.67 9.16
CA GLU A 165 7.17 -3.99 9.89
C GLU A 165 6.61 -2.70 10.51
N PHE A 166 6.86 -2.52 11.80
CA PHE A 166 6.31 -1.41 12.59
C PHE A 166 7.39 -0.54 13.23
N SER A 167 8.66 -0.87 13.00
CA SER A 167 9.83 -0.06 13.35
C SER A 167 10.33 0.68 12.11
N PRO A 168 10.15 2.02 12.04
CA PRO A 168 10.70 2.83 10.95
C PRO A 168 12.21 2.65 10.78
N SER A 169 12.96 2.53 11.88
CA SER A 169 14.41 2.32 11.85
C SER A 169 14.82 0.99 11.25
N LYS A 170 14.14 -0.12 11.60
CA LYS A 170 14.37 -1.43 10.98
C LYS A 170 14.02 -1.42 9.49
N ALA A 171 12.88 -0.82 9.14
CA ALA A 171 12.46 -0.74 7.74
C ALA A 171 13.45 0.11 6.91
N PHE A 172 13.93 1.24 7.44
CA PHE A 172 15.00 2.04 6.83
C PHE A 172 16.30 1.23 6.66
N GLN A 173 16.70 0.48 7.70
CA GLN A 173 17.88 -0.38 7.63
C GLN A 173 17.73 -1.45 6.53
N GLN A 174 16.56 -2.08 6.43
CA GLN A 174 16.26 -3.05 5.39
C GLN A 174 16.31 -2.41 3.99
N LEU A 175 15.79 -1.20 3.82
CA LEU A 175 15.72 -0.53 2.52
C LEU A 175 17.07 0.04 2.04
N PHE A 176 17.85 0.66 2.93
CA PHE A 176 18.95 1.55 2.52
C PHE A 176 20.33 1.19 3.09
N VAL A 177 20.41 0.40 4.16
CA VAL A 177 21.70 0.08 4.79
C VAL A 177 22.28 -1.19 4.19
N GLU A 178 23.47 -1.08 3.60
CA GLU A 178 24.19 -2.23 3.04
C GLU A 178 24.67 -3.18 4.14
N GLY A 179 24.53 -4.48 3.88
CA GLY A 179 25.18 -5.49 4.70
C GLY A 179 26.68 -5.54 4.41
N THR A 180 27.47 -5.97 5.40
CA THR A 180 28.86 -6.36 5.17
C THR A 180 28.92 -7.51 4.15
N PRO A 181 30.05 -7.71 3.43
CA PRO A 181 30.19 -8.83 2.51
C PRO A 181 29.87 -10.20 3.14
N ALA A 182 30.19 -10.38 4.43
CA ALA A 182 29.89 -11.59 5.17
C ALA A 182 28.37 -11.79 5.39
N GLU A 183 27.64 -10.71 5.72
CA GLU A 183 26.18 -10.73 5.90
C GLU A 183 25.46 -10.96 4.58
N VAL A 184 25.88 -10.30 3.50
CA VAL A 184 25.33 -10.53 2.15
C VAL A 184 25.51 -12.00 1.76
N GLN A 185 26.70 -12.57 1.94
CA GLN A 185 26.95 -13.98 1.64
C GLN A 185 26.16 -14.92 2.55
N ALA A 186 25.95 -14.57 3.82
CA ALA A 186 25.08 -15.34 4.72
C ALA A 186 23.62 -15.33 4.25
N GLN A 187 23.13 -14.17 3.79
CA GLN A 187 21.79 -14.05 3.24
C GLN A 187 21.62 -14.87 1.96
N VAL A 188 22.59 -14.84 1.03
CA VAL A 188 22.59 -15.71 -0.17
C VAL A 188 22.52 -17.18 0.23
N ARG A 189 23.36 -17.63 1.18
CA ARG A 189 23.33 -19.03 1.67
C ARG A 189 21.97 -19.40 2.27
N ARG A 190 21.36 -18.49 3.04
CA ARG A 190 20.03 -18.69 3.63
C ARG A 190 18.95 -18.82 2.56
N LEU A 191 18.96 -17.98 1.53
CA LEU A 191 18.02 -18.06 0.41
C LEU A 191 18.14 -19.40 -0.33
N LYS A 192 19.37 -19.83 -0.66
CA LYS A 192 19.63 -21.12 -1.31
C LYS A 192 19.18 -22.31 -0.46
N ARG A 193 19.46 -22.28 0.85
CA ARG A 193 19.00 -23.31 1.79
C ARG A 193 17.47 -23.33 1.88
N GLY A 194 16.83 -22.16 1.94
CA GLY A 194 15.37 -22.03 1.94
C GLY A 194 14.74 -22.73 0.73
N ARG A 195 15.25 -22.46 -0.47
CA ARG A 195 14.78 -23.10 -1.72
C ARG A 195 14.90 -24.63 -1.65
N SER A 196 16.08 -25.14 -1.26
CA SER A 196 16.29 -26.59 -1.12
C SER A 196 15.35 -27.25 -0.10
N ILE A 197 15.02 -26.56 1.00
CA ILE A 197 14.02 -27.03 1.97
C ILE A 197 12.63 -27.08 1.31
N LEU A 198 12.22 -26.02 0.61
CA LEU A 198 10.91 -25.97 -0.06
C LEU A 198 10.79 -27.06 -1.13
N ASP A 199 11.83 -27.30 -1.93
CA ASP A 199 11.86 -28.38 -2.92
C ASP A 199 11.63 -29.75 -2.28
N THR A 200 12.33 -30.00 -1.16
CA THR A 200 12.22 -31.25 -0.41
C THR A 200 10.82 -31.45 0.16
N VAL A 201 10.30 -30.40 0.79
CA VAL A 201 8.97 -30.41 1.43
C VAL A 201 7.86 -30.54 0.38
N GLN A 202 7.98 -29.88 -0.77
CA GLN A 202 7.06 -30.03 -1.88
C GLN A 202 7.08 -31.47 -2.45
N GLY A 203 8.26 -32.08 -2.56
CA GLY A 203 8.40 -33.48 -2.97
C GLY A 203 7.75 -34.45 -2.00
N GLN A 204 7.87 -34.24 -0.69
CA GLN A 204 7.25 -35.06 0.35
C GLN A 204 5.73 -34.90 0.38
N ALA A 205 5.26 -33.65 0.34
CA ALA A 205 3.83 -33.36 0.29
C ALA A 205 3.17 -33.98 -0.94
N LYS A 206 3.82 -33.99 -2.12
CA LYS A 206 3.24 -34.61 -3.33
C LYS A 206 3.02 -36.12 -3.18
N LYS A 207 3.91 -36.81 -2.46
CA LYS A 207 3.74 -38.24 -2.15
C LYS A 207 2.53 -38.46 -1.24
N LEU A 208 2.40 -37.62 -0.21
CA LEU A 208 1.30 -37.69 0.74
C LEU A 208 -0.06 -37.42 0.07
N GLN A 209 -0.12 -36.53 -0.92
CA GLN A 209 -1.36 -36.21 -1.65
C GLN A 209 -2.06 -37.45 -2.23
N GLY A 210 -1.29 -38.43 -2.71
CA GLY A 210 -1.82 -39.68 -3.28
C GLY A 210 -2.42 -40.64 -2.25
N GLU A 211 -2.16 -40.42 -0.96
CA GLU A 211 -2.60 -41.28 0.16
C GLU A 211 -3.74 -40.65 0.97
N LEU A 212 -4.06 -39.37 0.73
CA LEU A 212 -5.05 -38.61 1.48
C LEU A 212 -6.46 -38.72 0.88
N GLY A 213 -7.48 -38.61 1.74
CA GLY A 213 -8.87 -38.41 1.31
C GLY A 213 -9.13 -37.00 0.78
N LYS A 214 -10.20 -36.79 0.01
CA LYS A 214 -10.51 -35.52 -0.69
C LYS A 214 -10.41 -34.27 0.18
N ARG A 215 -10.92 -34.31 1.41
CA ARG A 215 -10.92 -33.17 2.34
C ARG A 215 -9.51 -32.76 2.78
N ASP A 216 -8.60 -33.71 2.93
CA ASP A 216 -7.22 -33.43 3.32
C ASP A 216 -6.36 -33.04 2.11
N GLN A 217 -6.73 -33.49 0.90
CA GLN A 217 -6.14 -33.01 -0.35
C GLN A 217 -6.38 -31.51 -0.55
N GLU A 218 -7.59 -31.01 -0.27
CA GLU A 218 -7.89 -29.57 -0.35
C GLU A 218 -6.98 -28.73 0.57
N LYS A 219 -6.73 -29.18 1.81
CA LYS A 219 -5.80 -28.50 2.73
C LYS A 219 -4.35 -28.57 2.24
N LEU A 220 -3.96 -29.69 1.63
CA LEU A 220 -2.62 -29.85 1.09
C LEU A 220 -2.39 -28.98 -0.15
N ASP A 221 -3.43 -28.73 -0.94
CA ASP A 221 -3.39 -27.79 -2.07
C ASP A 221 -3.24 -26.34 -1.62
N GLU A 222 -3.92 -25.93 -0.54
CA GLU A 222 -3.68 -24.64 0.13
C GLU A 222 -2.22 -24.51 0.57
N TYR A 223 -1.68 -25.58 1.15
CA TYR A 223 -0.27 -25.65 1.57
C TYR A 223 0.70 -25.52 0.38
N PHE A 224 0.46 -26.24 -0.72
CA PHE A 224 1.29 -26.15 -1.92
C PHE A 224 1.29 -24.76 -2.54
N SER A 225 0.14 -24.09 -2.51
CA SER A 225 0.02 -22.72 -3.02
C SER A 225 0.89 -21.77 -2.19
N ALA A 226 0.79 -21.84 -0.86
CA ALA A 226 1.64 -21.04 0.03
C ALA A 226 3.15 -21.32 -0.13
N VAL A 227 3.52 -22.58 -0.38
CA VAL A 227 4.91 -22.97 -0.64
C VAL A 227 5.43 -22.37 -1.95
N ARG A 228 4.63 -22.39 -3.03
CA ARG A 228 5.01 -21.80 -4.33
C ARG A 228 5.18 -20.28 -4.23
N ASP A 229 4.27 -19.60 -3.53
CA ASP A 229 4.37 -18.15 -3.31
C ASP A 229 5.68 -17.79 -2.60
N LEU A 230 6.03 -18.56 -1.56
CA LEU A 230 7.28 -18.38 -0.84
C LEU A 230 8.51 -18.66 -1.71
N GLU A 231 8.47 -19.72 -2.52
CA GLU A 231 9.55 -20.07 -3.44
C GLU A 231 9.81 -18.96 -4.47
N GLY A 232 8.75 -18.42 -5.09
CA GLY A 232 8.85 -17.30 -6.02
C GLY A 232 9.52 -16.08 -5.39
N ARG A 233 9.15 -15.74 -4.14
CA ARG A 233 9.78 -14.65 -3.39
C ARG A 233 11.25 -14.92 -3.08
N LEU A 234 11.64 -16.15 -2.77
CA LEU A 234 13.05 -16.50 -2.51
C LEU A 234 13.92 -16.37 -3.76
N VAL A 235 13.41 -16.77 -4.93
CA VAL A 235 14.11 -16.63 -6.21
C VAL A 235 14.35 -15.15 -6.54
N GLN A 236 13.31 -14.33 -6.44
CA GLN A 236 13.41 -12.89 -6.69
C GLN A 236 14.44 -12.23 -5.76
N ASN A 237 14.43 -12.56 -4.47
CA ASN A 237 15.37 -12.01 -3.51
C ASN A 237 16.83 -12.32 -3.83
N GLU A 238 17.14 -13.47 -4.45
CA GLU A 238 18.52 -13.88 -4.76
C GLU A 238 19.19 -12.91 -5.75
N GLU A 239 18.47 -12.49 -6.80
CA GLU A 239 18.98 -11.52 -7.78
C GLU A 239 19.23 -10.15 -7.16
N TRP A 240 18.34 -9.73 -6.26
CA TRP A 240 18.44 -8.42 -5.63
C TRP A 240 19.52 -8.37 -4.55
N VAL A 241 19.76 -9.44 -3.79
CA VAL A 241 20.75 -9.46 -2.69
C VAL A 241 22.14 -9.03 -3.15
N LEU A 242 22.53 -9.29 -4.39
CA LEU A 242 23.84 -8.91 -4.93
C LEU A 242 23.88 -7.51 -5.56
N LYS A 243 22.72 -6.91 -5.86
CA LYS A 243 22.66 -5.54 -6.35
C LYS A 243 22.89 -4.59 -5.16
N PRO A 244 23.53 -3.42 -5.37
CA PRO A 244 23.61 -2.43 -4.31
C PRO A 244 22.22 -1.88 -3.96
N LYS A 245 22.05 -1.44 -2.72
CA LYS A 245 20.90 -0.68 -2.25
C LYS A 245 21.01 0.78 -2.69
N PRO A 246 19.87 1.46 -2.88
CA PRO A 246 19.88 2.88 -3.20
C PRO A 246 20.46 3.68 -2.03
N LYS A 247 21.16 4.77 -2.36
CA LYS A 247 21.67 5.73 -1.39
C LYS A 247 20.70 6.89 -1.29
N VAL A 248 20.31 7.22 -0.07
CA VAL A 248 19.45 8.37 0.24
C VAL A 248 20.23 9.36 1.09
N GLU A 249 20.06 10.64 0.82
CA GLU A 249 20.54 11.73 1.68
C GLU A 249 19.49 11.99 2.77
N ALA A 250 19.20 10.96 3.56
CA ALA A 250 18.22 11.02 4.65
C ALA A 250 18.87 10.52 5.94
N THR A 251 18.57 11.20 7.05
CA THR A 251 18.95 10.71 8.38
C THR A 251 18.14 9.46 8.70
N PRO A 252 18.77 8.35 9.13
CA PRO A 252 18.03 7.19 9.58
C PRO A 252 17.02 7.59 10.68
N PRO A 253 15.75 7.15 10.59
CA PRO A 253 14.75 7.52 11.57
C PRO A 253 15.05 6.84 12.91
N THR A 254 14.73 7.53 14.00
CA THR A 254 14.69 6.95 15.35
C THR A 254 13.27 6.56 15.67
N ASP A 255 13.06 5.32 16.15
CA ASP A 255 11.73 4.87 16.54
C ASP A 255 11.20 5.70 17.72
N ILE A 256 9.98 6.21 17.57
CA ILE A 256 9.28 6.93 18.64
C ILE A 256 8.89 5.94 19.73
N GLN A 257 9.48 6.13 20.92
CA GLN A 257 9.26 5.26 22.07
C GLN A 257 7.92 5.53 22.76
N SER A 258 7.39 6.75 22.63
CA SER A 258 6.05 7.06 23.14
C SER A 258 5.02 6.14 22.51
N ARG A 259 4.17 5.52 23.34
CA ARG A 259 3.04 4.71 22.85
C ARG A 259 1.93 5.58 22.28
N THR A 260 1.78 6.80 22.79
CA THR A 260 0.68 7.74 22.59
C THR A 260 0.91 8.77 21.49
N ASP A 261 2.14 8.90 20.98
CA ASP A 261 2.44 9.71 19.80
C ASP A 261 2.10 8.93 18.49
N ALA A 262 0.80 8.80 18.21
CA ALA A 262 0.32 8.13 17.00
C ALA A 262 0.65 8.93 15.72
N ILE A 263 0.52 10.26 15.77
CA ILE A 263 0.74 11.13 14.61
C ILE A 263 2.22 11.15 14.21
N GLY A 264 3.15 11.22 15.17
CA GLY A 264 4.58 11.12 14.89
C GLY A 264 4.95 9.78 14.24
N LYS A 265 4.38 8.67 14.73
CA LYS A 265 4.60 7.34 14.12
C LYS A 265 4.05 7.25 12.70
N MET A 266 2.84 7.78 12.46
CA MET A 266 2.25 7.88 11.13
C MET A 266 3.17 8.64 10.18
N LYS A 267 3.66 9.82 10.59
CA LYS A 267 4.57 10.65 9.80
C LYS A 267 5.89 9.95 9.49
N LEU A 268 6.49 9.26 10.46
CA LEU A 268 7.73 8.50 10.22
C LEU A 268 7.54 7.37 9.19
N MET A 269 6.42 6.64 9.27
CA MET A 269 6.13 5.60 8.27
C MET A 269 5.88 6.22 6.90
N GLN A 270 5.13 7.31 6.81
CA GLN A 270 4.88 8.03 5.56
C GLN A 270 6.18 8.55 4.92
N ASP A 271 7.10 9.09 5.71
CA ASP A 271 8.40 9.55 5.22
C ASP A 271 9.25 8.42 4.66
N LEU A 272 9.20 7.26 5.30
CA LEU A 272 9.82 6.06 4.78
C LEU A 272 9.20 5.60 3.46
N ILE A 273 7.86 5.67 3.34
CA ILE A 273 7.15 5.35 2.09
C ILE A 273 7.64 6.28 0.98
N VAL A 274 7.71 7.59 1.21
CA VAL A 274 8.20 8.55 0.21
C VAL A 274 9.59 8.14 -0.29
N LEU A 275 10.52 7.83 0.62
CA LEU A 275 11.87 7.40 0.26
C LEU A 275 11.87 6.08 -0.53
N ALA A 276 11.09 5.10 -0.09
CA ALA A 276 11.02 3.79 -0.73
C ALA A 276 10.48 3.88 -2.17
N LEU A 277 9.49 4.73 -2.41
CA LEU A 277 8.93 4.99 -3.74
C LEU A 277 9.89 5.82 -4.60
N GLN A 278 10.49 6.88 -4.04
CA GLN A 278 11.44 7.76 -4.73
C GLN A 278 12.66 7.00 -5.26
N THR A 279 13.12 5.98 -4.54
CA THR A 279 14.26 5.16 -4.96
C THR A 279 13.86 3.92 -5.76
N ASP A 280 12.58 3.77 -6.11
CA ASP A 280 12.00 2.57 -6.73
C ASP A 280 12.37 1.27 -5.99
N SER A 281 12.48 1.33 -4.66
CA SER A 281 12.78 0.15 -3.82
C SER A 281 11.61 -0.83 -3.77
N THR A 282 10.40 -0.31 -3.92
CA THR A 282 9.14 -1.04 -4.05
C THR A 282 8.15 -0.19 -4.86
N ARG A 283 7.12 -0.84 -5.41
CA ARG A 283 6.00 -0.16 -6.09
C ARG A 283 4.65 -0.42 -5.44
N THR A 284 4.62 -1.23 -4.39
CA THR A 284 3.39 -1.57 -3.66
C THR A 284 3.65 -1.38 -2.18
N VAL A 285 2.86 -0.54 -1.52
CA VAL A 285 2.97 -0.30 -0.09
C VAL A 285 1.62 -0.38 0.59
N THR A 286 1.59 -1.03 1.74
CA THR A 286 0.42 -1.06 2.61
C THR A 286 0.83 -0.50 3.98
N LEU A 287 0.05 0.42 4.52
CA LEU A 287 0.26 1.00 5.85
C LEU A 287 -1.02 0.89 6.66
N ARG A 288 -0.96 0.13 7.75
CA ARG A 288 -2.00 0.13 8.76
C ARG A 288 -1.72 1.20 9.81
N LEU A 289 -2.69 2.06 10.08
CA LEU A 289 -2.65 3.02 11.18
C LEU A 289 -3.53 2.50 12.32
N ALA A 290 -2.87 2.01 13.37
CA ALA A 290 -3.52 1.50 14.56
C ALA A 290 -4.04 2.65 15.43
N GLY A 291 -5.27 2.49 15.93
CA GLY A 291 -5.80 3.31 17.01
C GLY A 291 -5.13 3.06 18.36
N LEU A 292 -5.57 3.81 19.38
CA LEU A 292 -5.02 3.75 20.73
C LEU A 292 -6.12 3.56 21.78
N ASN A 293 -5.85 2.70 22.76
CA ASN A 293 -6.53 2.70 24.06
C ASN A 293 -5.72 3.55 25.06
N ALA A 294 -5.46 4.81 24.67
CA ALA A 294 -4.89 5.83 25.54
C ALA A 294 -5.26 7.24 25.05
N VAL A 295 -4.96 8.26 25.86
CA VAL A 295 -5.01 9.68 25.45
C VAL A 295 -3.83 9.95 24.51
N PRO A 296 -4.06 10.40 23.26
CA PRO A 296 -2.98 10.71 22.34
C PRO A 296 -2.25 12.00 22.74
N GLU A 297 -1.00 12.13 22.32
CA GLU A 297 -0.19 13.34 22.56
C GLU A 297 -0.57 14.48 21.60
N ILE A 298 -1.79 14.99 21.76
CA ILE A 298 -2.34 16.07 20.93
C ILE A 298 -3.01 17.10 21.84
N GLU A 299 -2.60 18.36 21.71
CA GLU A 299 -3.19 19.46 22.47
C GLU A 299 -4.71 19.55 22.23
N GLY A 300 -5.47 19.78 23.31
CA GLY A 300 -6.93 19.84 23.26
C GLY A 300 -7.62 18.47 23.37
N VAL A 301 -6.86 17.38 23.43
CA VAL A 301 -7.39 16.02 23.68
C VAL A 301 -7.05 15.60 25.10
N SER A 302 -8.08 15.23 25.85
CA SER A 302 -7.98 14.82 27.26
C SER A 302 -8.54 13.43 27.52
N ARG A 303 -9.27 12.87 26.55
CA ARG A 303 -9.92 11.55 26.64
C ARG A 303 -9.21 10.51 25.78
N ASP A 304 -9.41 9.26 26.19
CA ASP A 304 -8.95 8.07 25.50
C ASP A 304 -9.50 8.02 24.06
N TRP A 305 -8.63 7.83 23.06
CA TRP A 305 -9.02 7.89 21.65
C TRP A 305 -10.04 6.80 21.29
N HIS A 306 -9.85 5.57 21.75
CA HIS A 306 -10.82 4.51 21.52
C HIS A 306 -12.19 4.89 22.11
N ASN A 307 -12.25 5.42 23.33
CA ASN A 307 -13.51 5.89 23.93
C ASN A 307 -14.14 7.06 23.16
N LEU A 308 -13.33 7.95 22.61
CA LEU A 308 -13.81 9.04 21.75
C LEU A 308 -14.45 8.51 20.46
N SER A 309 -13.93 7.42 19.89
CA SER A 309 -14.58 6.76 18.73
C SER A 309 -15.98 6.25 19.07
N HIS A 310 -16.23 5.84 20.32
CA HIS A 310 -17.55 5.53 20.91
C HIS A 310 -18.27 6.81 21.38
N HIS A 311 -18.36 7.81 20.51
CA HIS A 311 -18.86 9.13 20.89
C HIS A 311 -20.35 9.15 21.28
N GLY A 312 -21.17 8.21 20.80
CA GLY A 312 -22.59 8.13 21.20
C GLY A 312 -23.39 9.40 20.91
N GLN A 313 -22.98 10.16 19.88
CA GLN A 313 -23.50 11.49 19.53
C GLN A 313 -23.25 12.60 20.58
N ASP A 314 -22.36 12.38 21.55
CA ASP A 314 -21.92 13.42 22.49
C ASP A 314 -21.09 14.50 21.75
N PRO A 315 -21.56 15.77 21.68
CA PRO A 315 -20.86 16.83 20.97
C PRO A 315 -19.46 17.11 21.52
N ALA A 316 -19.24 16.97 22.83
CA ALA A 316 -17.94 17.19 23.44
C ALA A 316 -16.96 16.08 23.07
N LYS A 317 -17.41 14.82 22.97
CA LYS A 317 -16.55 13.73 22.46
C LYS A 317 -16.22 13.94 20.98
N ILE A 318 -17.21 14.33 20.18
CA ILE A 318 -17.03 14.58 18.75
C ILE A 318 -16.01 15.70 18.51
N GLU A 319 -16.00 16.77 19.30
CA GLU A 319 -15.03 17.85 19.10
C GLU A 319 -13.59 17.43 19.45
N GLU A 320 -13.37 16.65 20.52
CA GLU A 320 -12.04 16.08 20.78
C GLU A 320 -11.62 15.08 19.70
N LEU A 321 -12.55 14.23 19.24
CA LEU A 321 -12.29 13.27 18.15
C LEU A 321 -11.89 14.00 16.85
N LYS A 322 -12.56 15.11 16.54
CA LYS A 322 -12.24 15.97 15.40
C LYS A 322 -10.81 16.48 15.43
N ILE A 323 -10.28 16.85 16.61
CA ILE A 323 -8.89 17.30 16.74
C ILE A 323 -7.93 16.19 16.31
N ILE A 324 -8.16 14.95 16.78
CA ILE A 324 -7.32 13.79 16.47
C ILE A 324 -7.37 13.48 14.97
N GLU A 325 -8.58 13.31 14.43
CA GLU A 325 -8.78 12.93 13.04
C GLU A 325 -8.28 14.04 12.09
N THR A 326 -8.44 15.33 12.44
CA THR A 326 -7.84 16.44 11.69
C THR A 326 -6.31 16.37 11.69
N ALA A 327 -5.67 15.93 12.77
CA ALA A 327 -4.22 15.72 12.82
C ALA A 327 -3.76 14.58 11.89
N GLU A 328 -4.55 13.50 11.78
CA GLU A 328 -4.31 12.42 10.81
C GLU A 328 -4.41 12.93 9.37
N PHE A 329 -5.46 13.69 9.04
CA PHE A 329 -5.63 14.28 7.71
C PHE A 329 -4.54 15.31 7.39
N ARG A 330 -4.04 16.05 8.38
CA ARG A 330 -2.89 16.94 8.22
C ARG A 330 -1.61 16.16 7.91
N ALA A 331 -1.34 15.07 8.63
CA ALA A 331 -0.20 14.19 8.33
C ALA A 331 -0.33 13.55 6.94
N PHE A 332 -1.54 13.14 6.55
CA PHE A 332 -1.80 12.63 5.20
C PHE A 332 -1.59 13.70 4.12
N SER A 333 -2.02 14.94 4.35
CA SER A 333 -1.74 16.08 3.47
C SER A 333 -0.23 16.30 3.28
N GLU A 334 0.54 16.30 4.38
CA GLU A 334 2.00 16.41 4.35
C GLU A 334 2.65 15.28 3.54
N PHE A 335 2.15 14.05 3.68
CA PHE A 335 2.61 12.88 2.91
C PHE A 335 2.37 13.05 1.40
N LEU A 336 1.15 13.44 1.00
CA LEU A 336 0.83 13.71 -0.41
C LEU A 336 1.66 14.87 -0.97
N ALA A 337 1.86 15.93 -0.18
CA ALA A 337 2.70 17.07 -0.58
C ALA A 337 4.16 16.64 -0.80
N LYS A 338 4.71 15.75 0.03
CA LYS A 338 6.05 15.18 -0.17
C LYS A 338 6.12 14.36 -1.46
N LEU A 339 5.13 13.51 -1.75
CA LEU A 339 5.06 12.78 -3.03
C LEU A 339 4.95 13.73 -4.23
N LYS A 340 4.18 14.82 -4.12
CA LYS A 340 4.05 15.81 -5.20
C LYS A 340 5.34 16.60 -5.42
N GLY A 341 6.10 16.85 -4.36
CA GLY A 341 7.38 17.57 -4.41
C GLY A 341 8.53 16.77 -5.03
N VAL A 342 8.49 15.44 -4.99
CA VAL A 342 9.50 14.58 -5.62
C VAL A 342 9.25 14.48 -7.12
N GLN A 343 10.27 14.75 -7.93
CA GLN A 343 10.19 14.64 -9.39
C GLN A 343 10.77 13.30 -9.88
N GLU A 344 10.01 12.58 -10.69
CA GLU A 344 10.42 11.36 -11.38
C GLU A 344 10.19 11.52 -12.89
N GLN A 345 11.29 11.50 -13.65
CA GLN A 345 11.26 11.66 -15.12
C GLN A 345 10.50 12.91 -15.60
N GLY A 346 10.51 13.99 -14.81
CA GLY A 346 9.87 15.27 -15.14
C GLY A 346 8.39 15.37 -14.76
N LEU A 347 7.84 14.38 -14.03
CA LEU A 347 6.52 14.43 -13.42
C LEU A 347 6.62 14.31 -11.90
N PRO A 348 5.70 14.91 -11.13
CA PRO A 348 5.53 14.59 -9.71
C PRO A 348 5.40 13.08 -9.47
N LEU A 349 6.04 12.56 -8.42
CA LEU A 349 5.94 11.15 -8.03
C LEU A 349 4.49 10.76 -7.70
N LEU A 350 3.72 11.70 -7.13
CA LEU A 350 2.30 11.54 -6.86
C LEU A 350 1.49 11.20 -8.13
N ASP A 351 1.81 11.78 -9.29
CA ASP A 351 1.08 11.55 -10.54
C ASP A 351 1.16 10.09 -11.02
N ASN A 352 2.16 9.34 -10.56
CA ASN A 352 2.34 7.93 -10.88
C ASN A 352 2.11 7.00 -9.67
N THR A 353 1.66 7.55 -8.53
CA THR A 353 1.40 6.80 -7.30
C THR A 353 -0.07 6.91 -6.93
N ALA A 354 -0.84 5.83 -7.10
CA ALA A 354 -2.22 5.74 -6.63
C ALA A 354 -2.22 5.50 -5.11
N VAL A 355 -2.72 6.47 -4.35
CA VAL A 355 -2.80 6.42 -2.89
C VAL A 355 -4.24 6.30 -2.45
N LEU A 356 -4.61 5.14 -1.90
CA LEU A 356 -5.89 4.91 -1.24
C LEU A 356 -5.73 5.17 0.26
N PHE A 357 -6.50 6.10 0.81
CA PHE A 357 -6.56 6.40 2.24
C PHE A 357 -7.98 6.25 2.75
N GLY A 358 -8.17 5.64 3.92
CA GLY A 358 -9.51 5.54 4.48
C GLY A 358 -9.58 4.68 5.74
N SER A 359 -10.77 4.16 6.00
CA SER A 359 -11.03 3.26 7.12
C SER A 359 -11.93 2.09 6.73
N ASN A 360 -11.89 1.02 7.52
CA ASN A 360 -12.78 -0.12 7.46
C ASN A 360 -14.15 0.13 8.12
N LEU A 361 -14.30 1.21 8.90
CA LEU A 361 -15.57 1.62 9.51
C LEU A 361 -16.11 2.89 8.85
N GLY A 362 -17.35 2.83 8.38
CA GLY A 362 -18.11 3.99 7.88
C GLY A 362 -18.73 4.83 8.99
N ASN A 363 -18.99 4.22 10.15
CA ASN A 363 -19.30 4.94 11.37
C ASN A 363 -18.54 4.31 12.53
N ALA A 364 -17.60 5.07 13.10
CA ALA A 364 -16.78 4.64 14.23
C ALA A 364 -17.65 4.25 15.45
N SER A 365 -18.54 5.13 15.90
CA SER A 365 -19.32 4.91 17.14
C SER A 365 -20.34 3.79 17.04
N ALA A 366 -20.90 3.54 15.86
CA ALA A 366 -21.89 2.48 15.63
C ALA A 366 -21.23 1.17 15.16
N HIS A 367 -19.92 1.18 14.91
CA HIS A 367 -19.22 0.07 14.26
C HIS A 367 -19.84 -0.36 12.93
N ASP A 368 -20.37 0.61 12.17
CA ASP A 368 -20.97 0.34 10.86
C ASP A 368 -19.89 0.23 9.78
N THR A 369 -20.08 -0.72 8.87
CA THR A 369 -19.15 -1.06 7.78
C THR A 369 -19.65 -0.57 6.42
N LYS A 370 -20.72 0.24 6.42
CA LYS A 370 -21.31 0.84 5.23
C LYS A 370 -20.81 2.26 5.00
N ASN A 371 -20.78 2.72 3.74
CA ASN A 371 -20.35 4.06 3.35
C ASN A 371 -18.96 4.42 3.92
N LEU A 372 -17.95 3.64 3.54
CA LEU A 372 -16.59 3.75 4.06
C LEU A 372 -15.98 5.12 3.71
N PRO A 373 -15.21 5.73 4.62
CA PRO A 373 -14.55 7.02 4.40
C PRO A 373 -13.33 6.81 3.51
N LEU A 374 -13.43 7.11 2.22
CA LEU A 374 -12.39 6.80 1.24
C LEU A 374 -11.90 8.06 0.51
N LEU A 375 -10.58 8.21 0.43
CA LEU A 375 -9.89 9.15 -0.42
C LEU A 375 -8.99 8.38 -1.39
N LEU A 376 -9.03 8.78 -2.66
CA LEU A 376 -8.07 8.33 -3.67
C LEU A 376 -7.29 9.53 -4.19
N ALA A 377 -5.96 9.47 -4.12
CA ALA A 377 -5.08 10.52 -4.58
C ALA A 377 -4.02 10.02 -5.57
N GLY A 378 -3.53 10.93 -6.41
CA GLY A 378 -2.46 10.67 -7.36
C GLY A 378 -2.77 9.58 -8.40
N GLY A 379 -1.73 8.95 -8.91
CA GLY A 379 -1.86 7.85 -9.87
C GLY A 379 -2.42 8.26 -11.23
N GLY A 380 -2.63 9.57 -11.46
CA GLY A 380 -3.07 10.17 -12.71
C GLY A 380 -4.54 9.90 -13.04
N TYR A 381 -5.39 9.74 -12.02
CA TYR A 381 -6.85 9.78 -12.19
C TYR A 381 -7.34 11.23 -12.31
N ARG A 382 -8.60 11.40 -12.72
CA ARG A 382 -9.23 12.72 -12.81
C ARG A 382 -9.79 13.17 -11.46
N HIS A 383 -8.96 13.84 -10.68
CA HIS A 383 -9.25 14.28 -9.32
C HIS A 383 -10.06 15.60 -9.23
N GLY A 384 -10.18 16.17 -8.01
CA GLY A 384 -10.88 17.43 -7.76
C GLY A 384 -12.38 17.28 -7.47
N ARG A 385 -12.85 16.09 -7.07
CA ARG A 385 -14.28 15.75 -7.01
C ARG A 385 -14.67 14.91 -5.79
N HIS A 386 -15.92 15.04 -5.38
CA HIS A 386 -16.61 14.09 -4.52
C HIS A 386 -17.43 13.12 -5.39
N LEU A 387 -17.07 11.84 -5.35
CA LEU A 387 -17.77 10.74 -6.03
C LEU A 387 -18.76 10.10 -5.06
N ALA A 388 -20.04 10.46 -5.17
CA ALA A 388 -21.10 9.82 -4.41
C ALA A 388 -21.65 8.64 -5.21
N VAL A 389 -21.27 7.43 -4.81
CA VAL A 389 -21.55 6.21 -5.55
C VAL A 389 -22.85 5.57 -5.06
N ASP A 390 -23.63 4.97 -5.96
CA ASP A 390 -24.85 4.23 -5.60
C ASP A 390 -24.48 2.89 -4.92
N PRO A 391 -24.75 2.73 -3.61
CA PRO A 391 -24.39 1.52 -2.85
C PRO A 391 -25.16 0.26 -3.29
N GLN A 392 -26.20 0.40 -4.13
CA GLN A 392 -26.91 -0.75 -4.69
C GLN A 392 -26.24 -1.30 -5.95
N LYS A 393 -25.40 -0.52 -6.61
CA LYS A 393 -24.76 -0.88 -7.88
C LYS A 393 -23.28 -1.21 -7.70
N GLU A 394 -22.61 -0.46 -6.84
CA GLU A 394 -21.17 -0.52 -6.68
C GLU A 394 -20.79 -1.01 -5.28
N VAL A 395 -19.74 -1.82 -5.24
CA VAL A 395 -19.12 -2.31 -4.00
C VAL A 395 -17.68 -1.82 -3.93
N PHE A 396 -17.11 -1.75 -2.73
CA PHE A 396 -15.78 -1.18 -2.53
C PHE A 396 -14.70 -1.93 -3.34
N SER A 397 -14.84 -3.24 -3.51
CA SER A 397 -13.94 -4.04 -4.36
C SER A 397 -13.97 -3.70 -5.85
N ASN A 398 -14.99 -2.98 -6.35
CA ASN A 398 -14.98 -2.47 -7.73
C ASN A 398 -13.88 -1.42 -7.93
N LEU A 399 -13.57 -0.64 -6.89
CA LEU A 399 -12.42 0.28 -6.90
C LEU A 399 -11.09 -0.49 -6.99
N PHE A 400 -10.98 -1.66 -6.37
CA PHE A 400 -9.78 -2.49 -6.46
C PHE A 400 -9.52 -2.99 -7.87
N VAL A 401 -10.56 -3.33 -8.62
CA VAL A 401 -10.40 -3.69 -10.05
C VAL A 401 -9.84 -2.50 -10.84
N THR A 402 -10.39 -1.30 -10.64
CA THR A 402 -9.89 -0.07 -11.28
C THR A 402 -8.43 0.22 -10.93
N MET A 403 -8.06 0.08 -9.65
CA MET A 403 -6.70 0.29 -9.19
C MET A 403 -5.74 -0.78 -9.73
N ALA A 404 -6.13 -2.06 -9.76
CA ALA A 404 -5.35 -3.13 -10.35
C ALA A 404 -5.06 -2.88 -11.84
N GLN A 405 -6.09 -2.53 -12.60
CA GLN A 405 -5.95 -2.20 -14.03
C GLN A 405 -5.03 -1.00 -14.25
N ARG A 406 -5.12 0.03 -13.39
CA ARG A 406 -4.19 1.18 -13.44
C ARG A 406 -2.73 0.78 -13.22
N MET A 407 -2.50 -0.28 -12.48
CA MET A 407 -1.19 -0.85 -12.20
C MET A 407 -0.73 -1.86 -13.27
N GLY A 408 -1.49 -2.06 -14.35
CA GLY A 408 -1.16 -3.02 -15.41
C GLY A 408 -1.53 -4.47 -15.09
N VAL A 409 -2.38 -4.67 -14.08
CA VAL A 409 -2.98 -5.98 -13.77
C VAL A 409 -4.33 -6.06 -14.48
N GLU A 410 -4.37 -6.72 -15.62
CA GLU A 410 -5.61 -6.98 -16.36
C GLU A 410 -6.46 -7.98 -15.57
N THR A 411 -7.53 -7.51 -14.96
CA THR A 411 -8.54 -8.33 -14.30
C THR A 411 -9.92 -7.69 -14.44
N GLU A 412 -10.95 -8.53 -14.56
CA GLU A 412 -12.35 -8.10 -14.58
C GLU A 412 -13.00 -8.19 -13.19
N HIS A 413 -12.38 -8.94 -12.27
CA HIS A 413 -12.88 -9.18 -10.92
C HIS A 413 -11.77 -9.21 -9.87
N PHE A 414 -12.10 -8.80 -8.65
CA PHE A 414 -11.27 -8.95 -7.47
C PHE A 414 -12.15 -9.18 -6.23
N GLY A 415 -11.88 -10.25 -5.48
CA GLY A 415 -12.69 -10.62 -4.32
C GLY A 415 -14.16 -10.76 -4.69
N PHE A 416 -15.02 -9.94 -4.07
CA PHE A 416 -16.46 -9.89 -4.34
C PHE A 416 -16.89 -8.66 -5.16
N SER A 417 -16.01 -8.12 -6.00
CA SER A 417 -16.36 -7.04 -6.94
C SER A 417 -17.50 -7.47 -7.87
N THR A 418 -18.44 -6.56 -8.13
CA THR A 418 -19.50 -6.72 -9.12
C THR A 418 -19.16 -6.10 -10.49
N GLY A 419 -18.04 -5.37 -10.58
CA GLY A 419 -17.58 -4.75 -11.82
C GLY A 419 -16.34 -3.88 -11.62
N VAL A 420 -16.17 -2.90 -12.51
CA VAL A 420 -15.09 -1.92 -12.49
C VAL A 420 -15.67 -0.55 -12.15
N LEU A 421 -15.15 0.11 -11.12
CA LEU A 421 -15.62 1.45 -10.76
C LEU A 421 -14.99 2.50 -11.70
N ASP A 422 -15.80 3.14 -12.54
CA ASP A 422 -15.32 4.17 -13.45
C ASP A 422 -15.09 5.51 -12.74
N LEU A 423 -13.84 5.83 -12.42
CA LEU A 423 -13.48 7.08 -11.75
C LEU A 423 -13.52 8.32 -12.66
N ASN A 424 -13.68 8.15 -13.98
CA ASN A 424 -13.70 9.26 -14.93
C ASN A 424 -15.12 9.73 -15.28
N HIS A 425 -16.10 8.84 -15.19
CA HIS A 425 -17.49 9.07 -15.61
C HIS A 425 -18.53 9.12 -14.48
N VAL A 426 -18.12 8.92 -13.21
CA VAL A 426 -18.97 9.13 -12.03
C VAL A 426 -18.98 10.60 -11.60
#